data_AF-A0A401S795-F1
#
_entry.id   AF-A0A401S795-F1
#
_cell.length_a   1.000
_cell.length_b   1.000
_cell.length_c   1.000
_cell.angle_alpha   90.00
_cell.angle_beta   90.00
_cell.angle_gamma   90.00
#
_symmetry.space_group_name_H-M   'P 1'
#
loop_
_entity.id
_entity.type
_entity.pdbx_description
1 polymer ?
#
loop_
_entity_poly.entity_id
_entity_poly.type
_entity_poly.pdbx_seq_one_letter_code
_entity_poly.pdbx_strand_id
1 'polypeptide(L)'
;MIILIFHVSLLVPEFVLPLLTTQIITYRDYLPKIIGPRAMRKYLPKYRSYNSSIDPSIKNAFATAAFRFGHGTIHAIVPRLNESYKEHHKFPNLLLRNSFFIPGKLIYQGGIDPFLRGLIKYPNKLMKQDIVLVSDLYDHLFENVSQVADDLASLNMQRGRDHGLPGNGECKVKYEVMQF
;
A
#
# COMPACT_ATOMS: atom_id res chain seq x y z
N MET A 1 -11.82 -4.39 28.67
CA MET A 1 -11.40 -3.77 27.39
C MET A 1 -12.57 -3.19 26.57
N ILE A 2 -13.78 -3.78 26.64
CA ILE A 2 -14.98 -3.28 25.92
C ILE A 2 -15.56 -1.99 26.53
N ILE A 3 -15.42 -1.79 27.85
CA ILE A 3 -15.97 -0.63 28.57
C ILE A 3 -15.19 0.67 28.29
N LEU A 4 -13.90 0.58 27.94
CA LEU A 4 -13.09 1.76 27.61
C LEU A 4 -13.40 2.31 26.20
N ILE A 5 -14.00 1.48 25.32
CA ILE A 5 -14.39 1.90 23.96
C ILE A 5 -15.68 2.72 24.02
N PHE A 6 -16.65 2.35 24.86
CA PHE A 6 -17.93 3.05 24.96
C PHE A 6 -17.84 4.46 25.56
N HIS A 7 -16.89 4.74 26.46
CA HIS A 7 -16.81 6.04 27.10
C HIS A 7 -16.10 7.12 26.24
N VAL A 8 -15.35 6.70 25.21
CA VAL A 8 -14.70 7.61 24.26
C VAL A 8 -15.66 8.02 23.12
N SER A 9 -16.72 7.23 22.89
CA SER A 9 -17.69 7.44 21.81
C SER A 9 -18.60 8.67 21.98
N LEU A 10 -18.67 9.30 23.16
CA LEU A 10 -19.57 10.42 23.43
C LEU A 10 -18.94 11.81 23.20
N LEU A 11 -17.63 11.91 22.96
CA LEU A 11 -16.91 13.20 22.83
C LEU A 11 -16.10 13.34 21.53
N VAL A 12 -16.07 12.31 20.70
CA VAL A 12 -15.27 12.28 19.48
C VAL A 12 -16.22 12.20 18.28
N PRO A 13 -16.24 13.21 17.38
CA PRO A 13 -17.08 13.16 16.19
C PRO A 13 -16.81 11.89 15.38
N GLU A 14 -17.84 11.28 14.79
CA GLU A 14 -17.75 9.97 14.12
C GLU A 14 -16.64 9.89 13.06
N PHE A 15 -16.26 11.01 12.44
CA PHE A 15 -15.19 11.09 11.45
C PHE A 15 -13.76 11.04 12.02
N VAL A 16 -13.57 11.27 13.33
CA VAL A 16 -12.24 11.24 13.97
C VAL A 16 -11.82 9.80 14.29
N LEU A 17 -12.78 8.90 14.54
CA LEU A 17 -12.49 7.50 14.88
C LEU A 17 -11.78 6.73 13.75
N PRO A 18 -12.18 6.83 12.46
CA PRO A 18 -11.44 6.25 11.35
C PRO A 18 -10.02 6.81 11.19
N LEU A 19 -9.85 8.13 11.41
CA LEU A 19 -8.54 8.79 11.31
C LEU A 19 -7.58 8.27 12.38
N LEU A 20 -8.04 8.20 13.63
CA LEU A 20 -7.26 7.64 14.74
C LEU A 20 -6.90 6.18 14.48
N THR A 21 -7.86 5.38 14.02
CA THR A 21 -7.65 3.96 13.71
C THR A 21 -6.60 3.78 12.61
N THR A 22 -6.65 4.60 11.56
CA THR A 22 -5.67 4.58 10.46
C THR A 22 -4.27 4.93 10.96
N GLN A 23 -4.14 5.94 11.82
CA GLN A 23 -2.85 6.30 12.43
C GLN A 23 -2.29 5.16 13.29
N ILE A 24 -3.13 4.54 14.13
CA ILE A 24 -2.70 3.43 14.98
C ILE A 24 -2.20 2.26 14.12
N ILE A 25 -2.99 1.82 13.14
CA ILE A 25 -2.60 0.71 12.25
C ILE A 25 -1.29 1.05 11.51
N THR A 26 -1.16 2.29 11.02
CA THR A 26 0.02 2.71 10.26
C THR A 26 1.29 2.70 11.12
N TYR A 27 1.29 3.37 12.26
CA TYR A 27 2.49 3.54 13.08
C TYR A 27 2.80 2.34 13.97
N ARG A 28 1.78 1.63 14.47
CA ARG A 28 1.95 0.48 15.35
C ARG A 28 2.19 -0.82 14.57
N ASP A 29 1.42 -1.05 13.50
CA ASP A 29 1.35 -2.38 12.88
C ASP A 29 2.05 -2.45 11.53
N TYR A 30 1.92 -1.41 10.70
CA TYR A 30 2.43 -1.40 9.32
C TYR A 30 3.90 -0.98 9.24
N LEU A 31 4.23 0.25 9.66
CA LEU A 31 5.58 0.81 9.51
C LEU A 31 6.70 -0.06 10.09
N PRO A 32 6.55 -0.67 11.30
CA PRO A 32 7.59 -1.54 11.84
C PRO A 32 7.92 -2.74 10.95
N LYS A 33 6.94 -3.26 10.20
CA LYS A 33 7.13 -4.38 9.25
C LYS A 33 7.79 -3.94 7.95
N ILE A 34 7.64 -2.67 7.56
CA ILE A 34 8.19 -2.11 6.32
C ILE A 34 9.65 -1.67 6.50
N ILE A 35 9.92 -0.83 7.51
CA ILE A 35 11.25 -0.23 7.68
C ILE A 35 12.13 -0.97 8.70
N GLY A 36 11.54 -1.86 9.50
CA GLY A 36 12.26 -2.67 10.48
C GLY A 36 12.66 -1.92 11.75
N PRO A 37 13.11 -2.65 12.79
CA PRO A 37 13.29 -2.09 14.13
C PRO A 37 14.43 -1.05 14.22
N ARG A 38 15.47 -1.18 13.39
CA ARG A 38 16.59 -0.22 13.37
C ARG A 38 16.13 1.14 12.83
N ALA A 39 15.43 1.15 11.72
CA ALA A 39 14.90 2.37 11.11
C ALA A 39 13.80 3.00 11.98
N MET A 40 12.91 2.19 12.57
CA MET A 40 11.91 2.70 13.54
C MET A 40 12.57 3.46 14.69
N ARG A 41 13.64 2.91 15.31
CA ARG A 41 14.34 3.60 16.40
C ARG A 41 15.03 4.89 15.98
N LYS A 42 15.57 4.91 14.75
CA LYS A 42 16.31 6.05 14.22
C LYS A 42 15.38 7.19 13.79
N TYR A 43 14.35 6.86 13.02
CA TYR A 43 13.54 7.83 12.27
C TYR A 43 12.16 8.09 12.88
N LEU A 44 11.66 7.19 13.73
CA LEU A 44 10.34 7.31 14.38
C LEU A 44 10.46 7.03 15.89
N PRO A 45 11.17 7.90 16.64
CA PRO A 45 11.27 7.77 18.08
C PRO A 45 9.89 7.90 18.75
N LYS A 46 9.80 7.49 20.02
CA LYS A 46 8.56 7.59 20.79
C LYS A 46 8.00 9.01 20.72
N TYR A 47 6.77 9.12 20.25
CA TYR A 47 6.04 10.38 20.17
C TYR A 47 5.99 11.06 21.54
N ARG A 48 6.22 12.38 21.57
CA ARG A 48 6.22 13.19 22.80
C ARG A 48 5.03 14.14 22.84
N SER A 49 4.95 15.04 21.87
CA SER A 49 3.91 16.04 21.75
C SER A 49 3.84 16.56 20.31
N TYR A 50 2.76 17.27 20.01
CA TYR A 50 2.66 18.04 18.77
C TYR A 50 3.73 19.14 18.75
N ASN A 51 4.25 19.44 17.57
CA ASN A 51 5.19 20.53 17.32
C ASN A 51 4.78 21.24 16.03
N SER A 52 4.30 22.48 16.16
CA SER A 52 3.82 23.30 15.04
C SER A 52 4.92 23.80 14.11
N SER A 53 6.19 23.67 14.50
CA SER A 53 7.33 24.04 13.65
C SER A 53 7.74 22.95 12.67
N ILE A 54 7.16 21.74 12.77
CA ILE A 54 7.41 20.66 11.83
C ILE A 54 6.56 20.87 10.57
N ASP A 55 7.19 20.85 9.41
CA ASP A 55 6.53 20.82 8.11
C ASP A 55 5.90 19.44 7.86
N PRO A 56 4.55 19.31 7.84
CA PRO A 56 3.88 18.04 7.64
C PRO A 56 3.69 17.68 6.15
N SER A 57 4.24 18.48 5.23
CA SER A 57 4.06 18.25 3.79
C SER A 57 4.73 16.96 3.32
N ILE A 58 4.09 16.31 2.33
CA ILE A 58 4.65 15.13 1.70
C ILE A 58 5.78 15.56 0.77
N LYS A 59 6.98 15.00 0.98
CA LYS A 59 8.12 15.26 0.10
C LYS A 59 7.86 14.67 -1.30
N ASN A 60 8.17 15.43 -2.35
CA ASN A 60 7.96 15.02 -3.74
C ASN A 60 8.56 13.62 -4.03
N ALA A 61 9.79 13.35 -3.59
CA ALA A 61 10.43 12.05 -3.77
C ALA A 61 9.67 10.88 -3.11
N PHE A 62 8.98 11.13 -1.98
CA PHE A 62 8.18 10.11 -1.31
C PHE A 62 6.92 9.77 -2.11
N ALA A 63 6.15 10.78 -2.51
CA ALA A 63 4.90 10.62 -3.27
C ALA A 63 5.14 10.03 -4.68
N THR A 64 6.23 10.47 -5.31
CA THR A 64 6.49 10.20 -6.73
C THR A 64 7.21 8.87 -6.94
N ALA A 65 8.09 8.48 -6.02
CA ALA A 65 8.93 7.29 -6.19
C ALA A 65 8.95 6.38 -4.96
N ALA A 66 9.39 6.85 -3.80
CA ALA A 66 9.78 5.96 -2.70
C ALA A 66 8.62 5.09 -2.19
N PHE A 67 7.43 5.66 -2.01
CA PHE A 67 6.30 4.90 -1.49
C PHE A 67 5.69 3.93 -2.52
N ARG A 68 6.15 3.97 -3.77
CA ARG A 68 5.79 2.99 -4.81
C ARG A 68 6.54 1.66 -4.69
N PHE A 69 7.40 1.49 -3.67
CA PHE A 69 8.03 0.20 -3.36
C PHE A 69 6.99 -0.94 -3.24
N GLY A 70 5.76 -0.61 -2.82
CA GLY A 70 4.65 -1.55 -2.72
C GLY A 70 4.30 -2.24 -4.03
N HIS A 71 4.61 -1.66 -5.20
CA HIS A 71 4.39 -2.36 -6.47
C HIS A 71 5.16 -3.68 -6.57
N GLY A 72 6.32 -3.78 -5.91
CA GLY A 72 7.12 -5.00 -5.86
C GLY A 72 6.52 -6.14 -5.02
N THR A 73 5.49 -5.84 -4.21
CA THR A 73 4.81 -6.79 -3.31
C THR A 73 3.47 -7.29 -3.84
N ILE A 74 3.05 -6.79 -5.00
CA ILE A 74 1.79 -7.17 -5.66
C ILE A 74 1.94 -8.55 -6.32
N HIS A 75 0.92 -9.40 -6.13
CA HIS A 75 0.80 -10.70 -6.79
C HIS A 75 0.07 -10.59 -8.13
N ALA A 76 0.41 -11.51 -9.05
CA ALA A 76 -0.33 -11.72 -10.29
C ALA A 76 -1.75 -12.28 -10.07
N ILE A 77 -2.05 -12.74 -8.85
CA ILE A 77 -3.31 -13.35 -8.47
C ILE A 77 -3.97 -12.50 -7.39
N VAL A 78 -5.26 -12.20 -7.57
CA VAL A 78 -6.14 -11.62 -6.56
C VAL A 78 -6.93 -12.76 -5.91
N PRO A 79 -6.59 -13.17 -4.68
CA PRO A 79 -7.19 -14.32 -4.03
C PRO A 79 -8.63 -14.03 -3.57
N ARG A 80 -9.53 -14.99 -3.79
CA ARG A 80 -10.94 -14.93 -3.35
C ARG A 80 -11.30 -16.21 -2.62
N LEU A 81 -11.62 -16.09 -1.33
CA LEU A 81 -11.83 -17.23 -0.45
C LEU A 81 -13.25 -17.29 0.12
N ASN A 82 -13.76 -18.51 0.28
CA ASN A 82 -15.02 -18.76 0.97
C ASN A 82 -14.86 -18.65 2.50
N GLU A 83 -15.94 -18.87 3.23
CA GLU A 83 -16.01 -18.78 4.70
C GLU A 83 -15.07 -19.76 5.41
N SER A 84 -14.73 -20.88 4.76
CA SER A 84 -13.75 -21.86 5.24
C SER A 84 -12.30 -21.50 4.87
N TYR A 85 -12.05 -20.29 4.37
CA TYR A 85 -10.74 -19.83 3.90
C TYR A 85 -10.13 -20.75 2.82
N LYS A 86 -10.96 -21.40 2.01
CA LYS A 86 -10.56 -22.14 0.81
C LYS A 86 -10.92 -21.34 -0.43
N GLU A 87 -10.37 -21.70 -1.58
CA GLU A 87 -10.73 -21.05 -2.85
C GLU A 87 -12.25 -21.05 -3.05
N HIS A 88 -12.79 -19.89 -3.42
CA HIS A 88 -14.22 -19.70 -3.51
C HIS A 88 -14.78 -20.40 -4.75
N HIS A 89 -15.47 -21.52 -4.55
CA HIS A 89 -16.04 -22.38 -5.60
C HIS A 89 -16.81 -21.64 -6.73
N LYS A 90 -17.64 -20.64 -6.42
CA LYS A 90 -18.36 -19.83 -7.44
C LYS A 90 -17.54 -18.69 -8.03
N PHE A 91 -16.54 -18.21 -7.29
CA PHE A 91 -15.85 -16.94 -7.55
C PHE A 91 -14.34 -17.18 -7.38
N PRO A 92 -13.71 -17.96 -8.28
CA PRO A 92 -12.34 -18.43 -8.13
C PRO A 92 -11.33 -17.28 -8.12
N ASN A 93 -10.07 -17.55 -7.82
CA ASN A 93 -9.04 -16.52 -7.85
C ASN A 93 -8.99 -15.79 -9.22
N LEU A 94 -8.68 -14.49 -9.21
CA LEU A 94 -8.59 -13.69 -10.44
C LEU A 94 -7.13 -13.47 -10.81
N LEU A 95 -6.83 -13.40 -12.11
CA LEU A 95 -5.61 -12.74 -12.58
C LEU A 95 -5.71 -11.24 -12.32
N LEU A 96 -4.60 -10.62 -11.93
CA LEU A 96 -4.55 -9.19 -11.61
C LEU A 96 -4.99 -8.33 -12.80
N ARG A 97 -4.53 -8.64 -14.02
CA ARG A 97 -4.95 -7.94 -15.25
C ARG A 97 -6.48 -7.91 -15.43
N ASN A 98 -7.18 -8.95 -14.96
CA ASN A 98 -8.64 -9.13 -15.03
C ASN A 98 -9.39 -8.59 -13.81
N SER A 99 -8.74 -7.74 -13.00
CA SER A 99 -9.32 -7.15 -11.79
C SER A 99 -9.41 -5.62 -11.82
N PHE A 100 -8.59 -4.95 -12.64
CA PHE A 100 -8.56 -3.50 -12.72
C PHE A 100 -9.87 -2.94 -13.30
N PHE A 101 -10.48 -1.99 -12.57
CA PHE A 101 -11.68 -1.24 -13.00
C PHE A 101 -12.90 -2.10 -13.35
N ILE A 102 -13.07 -3.28 -12.75
CA ILE A 102 -14.25 -4.13 -12.94
C ILE A 102 -15.10 -4.16 -11.64
N PRO A 103 -15.85 -3.09 -11.32
CA PRO A 103 -16.64 -3.02 -10.08
C PRO A 103 -17.69 -4.12 -9.97
N GLY A 104 -18.15 -4.67 -11.10
CA GLY A 104 -19.07 -5.81 -11.14
C GLY A 104 -18.56 -7.05 -10.39
N LYS A 105 -17.24 -7.22 -10.23
CA LYS A 105 -16.67 -8.29 -9.39
C LYS A 105 -17.05 -8.12 -7.91
N LEU A 106 -17.14 -6.88 -7.41
CA LEU A 106 -17.56 -6.63 -6.04
C LEU A 106 -19.09 -6.68 -5.91
N ILE A 107 -19.81 -6.03 -6.82
CA ILE A 107 -21.27 -5.87 -6.71
C ILE A 107 -21.99 -7.22 -6.91
N TYR A 108 -21.54 -8.03 -7.87
CA TYR A 108 -22.26 -9.22 -8.29
C TYR A 108 -21.57 -10.55 -7.93
N GLN A 109 -20.36 -10.53 -7.37
CA GLN A 109 -19.58 -11.75 -7.08
C GLN A 109 -19.18 -11.90 -5.61
N GLY A 110 -20.16 -11.75 -4.72
CA GLY A 110 -20.00 -12.07 -3.29
C GLY A 110 -19.50 -10.93 -2.41
N GLY A 111 -19.50 -9.68 -2.91
CA GLY A 111 -19.09 -8.53 -2.12
C GLY A 111 -17.59 -8.46 -1.86
N ILE A 112 -17.22 -7.80 -0.76
CA ILE A 112 -15.81 -7.61 -0.35
C ILE A 112 -15.26 -8.81 0.44
N ASP A 113 -16.13 -9.61 1.06
CA ASP A 113 -15.76 -10.67 1.98
C ASP A 113 -14.74 -11.68 1.41
N PRO A 114 -14.91 -12.20 0.17
CA PRO A 114 -13.94 -13.13 -0.39
C PRO A 114 -12.56 -12.53 -0.59
N PHE A 115 -12.50 -11.24 -0.93
CA PHE A 115 -11.25 -10.50 -1.11
C PHE A 115 -10.56 -10.24 0.23
N LEU A 116 -11.31 -9.82 1.26
CA LEU A 116 -10.76 -9.59 2.59
C LEU A 116 -10.16 -10.87 3.18
N ARG A 117 -10.85 -12.02 3.04
CA ARG A 117 -10.29 -13.32 3.45
C ARG A 117 -9.03 -13.67 2.68
N GLY A 118 -9.01 -13.36 1.37
CA GLY A 118 -7.82 -13.48 0.52
C GLY A 118 -6.64 -12.68 1.05
N LEU A 119 -6.83 -11.38 1.30
CA LEU A 119 -5.80 -10.47 1.84
C LEU A 119 -5.25 -10.91 3.20
N ILE A 120 -6.08 -11.54 4.03
CA ILE A 120 -5.66 -12.04 5.36
C ILE A 120 -4.82 -13.32 5.24
N LYS A 121 -5.19 -14.25 4.35
CA LYS A 121 -4.58 -15.59 4.28
C LYS A 121 -3.40 -15.69 3.32
N TYR A 122 -3.43 -14.98 2.20
CA TYR A 122 -2.38 -15.08 1.20
C TYR A 122 -1.17 -14.23 1.59
N PRO A 123 0.05 -14.78 1.57
CA PRO A 123 1.24 -13.98 1.80
C PRO A 123 1.45 -13.00 0.64
N ASN A 124 2.01 -11.82 0.92
CA ASN A 124 2.41 -10.87 -0.13
C ASN A 124 3.58 -11.43 -0.96
N LYS A 125 3.75 -10.91 -2.19
CA LYS A 125 4.89 -11.28 -3.03
C LYS A 125 6.15 -10.78 -2.35
N LEU A 126 7.16 -11.66 -2.23
CA LEU A 126 8.49 -11.24 -1.83
C LEU A 126 9.12 -10.48 -2.99
N MET A 127 9.53 -9.23 -2.74
CA MET A 127 10.31 -8.47 -3.70
C MET A 127 11.73 -9.04 -3.75
N LYS A 128 12.13 -9.54 -4.92
CA LYS A 128 13.49 -10.04 -5.20
C LYS A 128 14.13 -9.19 -6.29
N GLN A 129 15.46 -9.16 -6.33
CA GLN A 129 16.21 -8.32 -7.28
C GLN A 129 16.05 -8.76 -8.74
N ASP A 130 15.91 -10.06 -8.95
CA ASP A 130 15.69 -10.70 -10.26
C ASP A 130 14.25 -10.52 -10.76
N ILE A 131 13.27 -10.49 -9.85
CA ILE A 131 11.85 -10.37 -10.18
C ILE A 131 11.18 -9.34 -9.29
N VAL A 132 11.26 -8.06 -9.70
CA VAL A 132 10.66 -6.95 -8.95
C VAL A 132 9.14 -6.90 -9.18
N LEU A 133 8.69 -6.87 -10.44
CA LEU A 133 7.27 -6.79 -10.81
C LEU A 133 6.77 -8.06 -11.50
N VAL A 134 5.47 -8.30 -11.43
CA VAL A 134 4.78 -9.34 -12.20
C VAL A 134 4.38 -8.79 -13.57
N SER A 135 4.25 -9.66 -14.58
CA SER A 135 3.91 -9.25 -15.95
C SER A 135 2.56 -8.53 -16.05
N ASP A 136 1.61 -8.84 -15.15
CA ASP A 136 0.35 -8.11 -15.05
C ASP A 136 0.51 -6.60 -14.80
N LEU A 137 1.68 -6.16 -14.33
CA LEU A 137 1.98 -4.76 -14.06
C LEU A 137 2.88 -4.09 -15.11
N TYR A 138 3.67 -4.83 -15.88
CA TYR A 138 4.59 -4.24 -16.86
C TYR A 138 4.22 -4.53 -18.32
N ASP A 139 3.45 -5.58 -18.61
CA ASP A 139 2.99 -5.91 -19.98
C ASP A 139 1.47 -5.76 -20.16
N HIS A 140 0.70 -5.81 -19.08
CA HIS A 140 -0.77 -5.92 -19.11
C HIS A 140 -1.47 -4.91 -18.21
N LEU A 141 -0.78 -3.85 -17.79
CA LEU A 141 -1.39 -2.86 -16.91
C LEU A 141 -2.55 -2.18 -17.67
N PHE A 142 -3.74 -2.24 -17.09
CA PHE A 142 -4.94 -1.59 -17.62
C PHE A 142 -5.35 -2.00 -19.05
N GLU A 143 -4.91 -3.16 -19.52
CA GLU A 143 -5.26 -3.67 -20.86
C GLU A 143 -6.77 -3.75 -21.13
N ASN A 144 -7.58 -3.90 -20.08
CA ASN A 144 -9.04 -3.98 -20.18
C ASN A 144 -9.73 -2.63 -20.33
N VAL A 145 -9.03 -1.51 -20.12
CA VAL A 145 -9.59 -0.15 -20.16
C VAL A 145 -8.81 0.82 -21.06
N SER A 146 -7.70 0.37 -21.64
CA SER A 146 -6.83 1.15 -22.53
C SER A 146 -6.67 0.43 -23.88
N GLN A 147 -6.43 1.19 -24.96
CA GLN A 147 -6.17 0.60 -26.28
C GLN A 147 -4.84 -0.17 -26.34
N VAL A 148 -3.87 0.28 -25.53
CA VAL A 148 -2.55 -0.32 -25.37
C VAL A 148 -2.33 -0.51 -23.88
N ALA A 149 -1.80 -1.67 -23.49
CA ALA A 149 -1.43 -1.92 -22.12
C ALA A 149 -0.27 -1.00 -21.70
N ASP A 150 -0.36 -0.48 -20.48
CA ASP A 150 0.70 0.33 -19.90
C ASP A 150 1.79 -0.56 -19.27
N ASP A 151 2.95 0.04 -19.04
CA ASP A 151 4.04 -0.53 -18.25
C ASP A 151 4.25 0.30 -16.97
N LEU A 152 3.90 -0.27 -15.82
CA LEU A 152 4.01 0.41 -14.52
C LEU A 152 5.47 0.79 -14.18
N ALA A 153 6.46 -0.02 -14.58
CA ALA A 153 7.87 0.29 -14.34
C ALA A 153 8.27 1.53 -15.15
N SER A 154 7.94 1.53 -16.44
CA SER A 154 8.20 2.65 -17.34
C SER A 154 7.47 3.92 -16.89
N LEU A 155 6.21 3.81 -16.46
CA LEU A 155 5.44 4.93 -15.89
C LEU A 155 6.08 5.48 -14.61
N ASN A 156 6.61 4.64 -13.72
CA ASN A 156 7.29 5.10 -12.51
C ASN A 156 8.58 5.86 -12.86
N MET A 157 9.38 5.34 -13.81
CA MET A 157 10.59 6.03 -14.28
C MET A 157 10.26 7.36 -14.95
N GLN A 158 9.26 7.38 -15.83
CA GLN A 158 8.86 8.58 -16.54
C GLN A 158 8.28 9.62 -15.58
N ARG A 159 7.48 9.21 -14.59
CA ARG A 159 6.95 10.13 -13.58
C ARG A 159 8.05 10.71 -12.69
N GLY A 160 9.09 9.94 -12.39
CA GLY A 160 10.28 10.45 -11.71
C GLY A 160 10.97 11.58 -12.48
N ARG A 161 11.11 11.42 -13.81
CA ARG A 161 11.69 12.46 -14.70
C ARG A 161 10.80 13.69 -14.78
N ASP A 162 9.50 13.49 -14.98
CA ASP A 162 8.49 14.54 -15.05
C ASP A 162 8.49 15.43 -13.79
N HIS A 163 8.70 14.82 -12.62
CA HIS A 163 8.76 15.52 -11.33
C HIS A 163 10.17 16.04 -10.98
N GLY A 164 11.14 15.94 -11.90
CA GLY A 164 12.51 16.40 -11.69
C GLY A 164 13.21 15.72 -10.51
N LEU A 165 12.93 14.43 -10.27
CA LEU A 165 13.60 13.70 -9.20
C LEU A 165 15.09 13.53 -9.52
N PRO A 166 15.99 13.78 -8.54
CA PRO A 166 17.42 13.58 -8.74
C PRO A 166 17.74 12.09 -8.95
N GLY A 167 18.86 11.82 -9.62
CA GLY A 167 19.32 10.44 -9.87
C GLY A 167 19.66 9.68 -8.58
N ASN A 168 19.83 8.36 -8.66
CA ASN A 168 20.04 7.50 -7.49
C ASN A 168 21.23 7.94 -6.60
N GLY A 169 22.34 8.39 -7.18
CA GLY A 169 23.51 8.86 -6.41
C GLY A 169 23.22 10.16 -5.64
N GLU A 170 22.58 11.12 -6.30
CA GLU A 170 22.16 12.38 -5.70
C GLU A 170 21.07 12.19 -4.64
N CYS A 171 20.12 11.27 -4.86
CA CYS A 171 19.15 10.86 -3.85
C CYS A 171 19.85 10.32 -2.59
N LYS A 172 20.85 9.44 -2.75
CA LYS A 172 21.61 8.94 -1.59
C LYS A 172 22.26 10.09 -0.84
N VAL A 173 22.99 10.97 -1.51
CA VAL A 173 23.60 12.14 -0.84
C VAL A 173 22.55 13.02 -0.16
N LYS A 174 21.46 13.35 -0.85
CA LYS A 174 20.43 14.26 -0.34
C LYS A 174 19.67 13.69 0.86
N TYR A 175 19.39 12.39 0.89
CA TYR A 175 18.55 11.75 1.91
C TYR A 175 19.32 10.88 2.92
N GLU A 176 20.63 10.68 2.73
CA GLU A 176 21.53 10.09 3.72
C GLU A 176 22.16 11.18 4.58
N VAL A 177 22.39 12.38 4.02
CA VAL A 177 22.84 13.58 4.74
C VAL A 177 21.67 14.33 5.38
N MET A 178 20.47 14.28 4.80
CA MET A 178 19.24 14.62 5.53
C MET A 178 18.80 13.40 6.33
N GLN A 179 19.27 13.33 7.58
CA GLN A 179 18.65 12.49 8.59
C GLN A 179 17.14 12.78 8.59
N PHE A 180 16.33 11.80 8.19
CA PHE A 180 14.94 11.74 8.64
C PHE A 180 14.89 11.64 10.17
#